data_AF-A0A967MUW1-F1
#
_entry.id   AF-A0A967MUW1-F1
#
_cell.length_a   1.000
_cell.length_b   1.000
_cell.length_c   1.000
_cell.angle_alpha   90.00
_cell.angle_beta   90.00
_cell.angle_gamma   90.00
#
_symmetry.space_group_name_H-M   'P 1'
#
loop_
_entity.id
_entity.type
_entity.pdbx_description
1 polymer ?
#
loop_
_entity_poly.entity_id
_entity_poly.type
_entity_poly.pdbx_seq_one_letter_code
_entity_poly.pdbx_strand_id
1 'polypeptide(L)'
;MPEDSITLRVNGEARTLDAPGTLPLLWALRERLGLTGTKYGCGVGACGICIVHVDGEPMHACTTPLEAVRGRAVTTIEGLAREPGHPVVRAWIDAQVPQCGYCQPGQVMAAAALLARHPHPDEAQIARFLSPVLCRCGTQPRIRRALHAAAAGGPTEAATPAAGTGAEIRERRPGYDEDGERPPPTALNPWVAIGPDNRVTVRIDRSEMGQGVLTALATLVAEELEVDLAQVRTEFAPADPAYANPLLDAQITGGSTAVRAAWTSLRRAAAQAREQLRAAAAERWGVTSTACRAQAGAVVHVPSGRRLRYAQLAAAAAARRAPRRVTLKDPA
;
A
#
# COMPACT_ATOMS: atom_id res chain seq x y z
N MET A 1 19.47 -18.25 -36.66
CA MET A 1 19.02 -17.06 -37.41
C MET A 1 20.11 -16.03 -37.25
N PRO A 2 20.50 -15.27 -38.29
CA PRO A 2 21.54 -14.27 -38.12
C PRO A 2 21.05 -13.27 -37.08
N GLU A 3 21.95 -12.98 -36.17
CA GLU A 3 21.79 -12.13 -35.02
C GLU A 3 21.78 -10.68 -35.55
N ASP A 4 20.59 -10.07 -35.66
CA ASP A 4 20.43 -8.74 -36.26
C ASP A 4 21.08 -7.69 -35.38
N SER A 5 22.29 -7.25 -35.73
CA SER A 5 22.96 -6.18 -35.01
C SER A 5 22.13 -4.88 -35.05
N ILE A 6 21.89 -4.29 -33.88
CA ILE A 6 21.16 -3.02 -33.73
C ILE A 6 22.07 -1.99 -33.09
N THR A 7 22.30 -0.90 -33.81
CA THR A 7 23.00 0.27 -33.27
C THR A 7 22.01 1.31 -32.77
N LEU A 8 22.26 1.85 -31.58
CA LEU A 8 21.53 2.96 -30.97
C LEU A 8 22.53 3.88 -30.24
N ARG A 9 22.15 5.13 -29.96
CA ARG A 9 22.98 6.07 -29.19
C ARG A 9 22.50 6.14 -27.76
N VAL A 10 23.17 5.46 -26.83
CA VAL A 10 22.77 5.41 -25.41
C VAL A 10 23.64 6.36 -24.60
N ASN A 11 23.02 7.31 -23.91
CA ASN A 11 23.71 8.30 -23.06
C ASN A 11 24.85 9.03 -23.79
N GLY A 12 24.63 9.35 -25.08
CA GLY A 12 25.61 10.02 -25.94
C GLY A 12 26.60 9.10 -26.66
N GLU A 13 26.67 7.82 -26.30
CA GLU A 13 27.63 6.86 -26.86
C GLU A 13 26.95 5.91 -27.87
N ALA A 14 27.59 5.67 -29.01
CA ALA A 14 27.10 4.67 -29.97
C ALA A 14 27.30 3.25 -29.41
N ARG A 15 26.23 2.47 -29.36
CA ARG A 15 26.21 1.09 -28.87
C ARG A 15 25.60 0.18 -29.92
N THR A 16 26.38 -0.80 -30.38
CA THR A 16 25.89 -1.87 -31.25
C THR A 16 25.63 -3.09 -30.38
N LEU A 17 24.41 -3.60 -30.43
CA LEU A 17 23.95 -4.74 -29.68
C LEU A 17 23.66 -5.90 -30.61
N ASP A 18 24.08 -7.07 -30.17
CA ASP A 18 23.66 -8.32 -30.78
C ASP A 18 22.45 -8.89 -30.02
N ALA A 19 21.26 -8.68 -30.59
CA ALA A 19 20.00 -9.07 -29.99
C ALA A 19 18.86 -9.08 -31.02
N PRO A 20 17.83 -9.93 -30.85
CA PRO A 20 16.61 -9.83 -31.64
C PRO A 20 15.99 -8.44 -31.51
N GLY A 21 15.51 -7.86 -32.61
CA GLY A 21 14.85 -6.55 -32.57
C GLY A 21 13.65 -6.50 -31.62
N THR A 22 12.96 -7.63 -31.46
CA THR A 22 11.78 -7.76 -30.60
C THR A 22 12.13 -7.74 -29.10
N LEU A 23 13.41 -7.80 -28.75
CA LEU A 23 13.86 -7.69 -27.37
C LEU A 23 13.44 -6.32 -26.82
N PRO A 24 12.72 -6.28 -25.68
CA PRO A 24 12.42 -5.01 -25.03
C PRO A 24 13.67 -4.20 -24.70
N LEU A 25 13.64 -2.91 -24.99
CA LEU A 25 14.73 -1.96 -24.71
C LEU A 25 15.21 -2.05 -23.25
N LEU A 26 14.30 -2.32 -22.31
CA LEU A 26 14.64 -2.53 -20.91
C LEU A 26 15.71 -3.62 -20.72
N TRP A 27 15.57 -4.76 -21.38
CA TRP A 27 16.50 -5.88 -21.23
C TRP A 27 17.82 -5.62 -21.94
N ALA A 28 17.77 -4.95 -23.10
CA ALA A 28 18.97 -4.46 -23.77
C ALA A 28 19.80 -3.52 -22.86
N LEU A 29 19.16 -2.50 -22.28
CA LEU A 29 19.81 -1.54 -21.39
C LEU A 29 20.41 -2.23 -20.15
N ARG A 30 19.64 -3.09 -19.50
CA ARG A 30 20.07 -3.71 -18.23
C ARG A 30 21.06 -4.84 -18.41
N GLU A 31 20.74 -5.80 -19.26
CA GLU A 31 21.44 -7.08 -19.32
C GLU A 31 22.53 -7.11 -20.39
N ARG A 32 22.46 -6.25 -21.42
CA ARG A 32 23.52 -6.13 -22.44
C ARG A 32 24.46 -4.95 -22.17
N LEU A 33 23.95 -3.84 -21.62
CA LEU A 33 24.74 -2.63 -21.37
C LEU A 33 25.03 -2.35 -19.89
N GLY A 34 24.47 -3.13 -18.95
CA GLY A 34 24.71 -2.96 -17.51
C GLY A 34 24.06 -1.72 -16.89
N LEU A 35 23.17 -1.03 -17.61
CA LEU A 35 22.48 0.19 -17.17
C LEU A 35 21.25 -0.17 -16.33
N THR A 36 21.51 -0.56 -15.08
CA THR A 36 20.50 -1.11 -14.16
C THR A 36 19.64 -0.07 -13.45
N GLY A 37 19.88 1.23 -13.68
CA GLY A 37 19.11 2.35 -13.17
C GLY A 37 17.68 2.36 -13.72
N THR A 38 17.50 1.94 -14.98
CA THR A 38 16.17 1.66 -15.54
C THR A 38 15.58 0.41 -14.87
N LYS A 39 14.51 0.57 -14.09
CA LYS A 39 13.99 -0.51 -13.24
C LYS A 39 12.94 -1.36 -13.94
N TYR A 40 13.00 -2.67 -13.69
CA TYR A 40 11.92 -3.60 -14.02
C TYR A 40 10.86 -3.59 -12.91
N GLY A 41 9.59 -3.68 -13.26
CA GLY A 41 8.48 -3.69 -12.30
C GLY A 41 7.33 -4.53 -12.82
N CYS A 42 6.31 -3.88 -13.41
CA CYS A 42 5.15 -4.57 -13.94
C CYS A 42 5.37 -5.30 -15.28
N GLY A 43 6.38 -4.89 -16.07
CA GLY A 43 6.67 -5.45 -17.40
C GLY A 43 5.66 -5.11 -18.52
N VAL A 44 4.53 -4.49 -18.18
CA VAL A 44 3.39 -4.25 -19.10
C VAL A 44 3.08 -2.77 -19.30
N GLY A 45 4.01 -1.88 -18.96
CA GLY A 45 3.83 -0.43 -19.12
C GLY A 45 2.97 0.26 -18.05
N ALA A 46 2.41 -0.45 -17.07
CA ALA A 46 1.50 0.13 -16.08
C ALA A 46 2.17 1.00 -14.99
N CYS A 47 3.42 0.73 -14.60
CA CYS A 47 4.02 1.37 -13.41
C CYS A 47 4.98 2.53 -13.68
N GLY A 48 5.41 2.75 -14.93
CA GLY A 48 6.28 3.87 -15.35
C GLY A 48 7.71 3.91 -14.78
N ILE A 49 8.12 2.97 -13.93
CA ILE A 49 9.48 3.02 -13.32
C ILE A 49 10.61 2.67 -14.30
N CYS A 50 10.26 2.18 -15.49
CA CYS A 50 11.18 1.86 -16.58
C CYS A 50 11.29 2.98 -17.61
N ILE A 51 10.79 4.18 -17.31
CA ILE A 51 10.83 5.30 -18.25
C ILE A 51 12.28 5.69 -18.55
N VAL A 52 12.55 5.81 -19.84
CA VAL A 52 13.77 6.40 -20.43
C VAL A 52 13.33 7.49 -21.40
N HIS A 53 14.25 8.33 -21.88
CA HIS A 53 13.95 9.26 -22.97
C HIS A 53 14.43 8.69 -24.29
N VAL A 54 13.57 8.64 -25.30
CA VAL A 54 13.94 8.31 -26.68
C VAL A 54 13.77 9.57 -27.52
N ASP A 55 14.87 10.12 -28.02
CA ASP A 55 14.93 11.44 -28.66
C ASP A 55 14.27 12.56 -27.82
N GLY A 56 14.44 12.50 -26.50
CA GLY A 56 13.85 13.45 -25.54
C GLY A 56 12.42 13.12 -25.10
N GLU A 57 11.75 12.14 -25.72
CA GLU A 57 10.39 11.75 -25.38
C GLU A 57 10.38 10.65 -24.30
N PRO A 58 9.60 10.77 -23.20
CA PRO A 58 9.52 9.74 -22.19
C PRO A 58 8.79 8.50 -22.71
N MET A 59 9.46 7.35 -22.71
CA MET A 59 8.94 6.07 -23.19
C MET A 59 9.16 4.94 -22.18
N HIS A 60 8.23 3.98 -22.16
CA HIS A 60 8.34 2.79 -21.33
C HIS A 60 9.30 1.78 -21.96
N ALA A 61 10.50 1.62 -21.40
CA ALA A 61 11.49 0.70 -21.95
C ALA A 61 11.02 -0.77 -21.95
N CYS A 62 10.13 -1.16 -21.03
CA CYS A 62 9.67 -2.55 -20.90
C CYS A 62 8.75 -3.02 -22.03
N THR A 63 8.11 -2.10 -22.76
CA THR A 63 7.18 -2.39 -23.86
C THR A 63 7.67 -1.83 -25.19
N THR A 64 8.84 -1.19 -25.23
CA THR A 64 9.43 -0.64 -26.45
C THR A 64 10.41 -1.66 -27.03
N PRO A 65 10.16 -2.22 -28.22
CA PRO A 65 11.10 -3.12 -28.87
C PRO A 65 12.38 -2.40 -29.31
N LEU A 66 13.50 -3.13 -29.35
CA LEU A 66 14.81 -2.58 -29.74
C LEU A 66 14.81 -2.10 -31.20
N GLU A 67 14.07 -2.77 -32.10
CA GLU A 67 13.97 -2.32 -33.50
C GLU A 67 13.35 -0.93 -33.65
N ALA A 68 12.41 -0.56 -32.77
CA ALA A 68 11.71 0.73 -32.80
C ALA A 68 12.61 1.91 -32.40
N VAL A 69 13.78 1.61 -31.84
CA VAL A 69 14.77 2.60 -31.40
C VAL A 69 16.10 2.50 -32.13
N ARG A 70 16.15 1.78 -33.26
CA ARG A 70 17.34 1.70 -34.12
C ARG A 70 17.80 3.09 -34.56
N GLY A 71 19.07 3.41 -34.31
CA GLY A 71 19.71 4.68 -34.63
C GLY A 71 19.28 5.87 -33.77
N ARG A 72 18.28 5.70 -32.89
CA ARG A 72 17.72 6.78 -32.08
C ARG A 72 18.55 7.06 -30.83
N ALA A 73 18.38 8.24 -30.26
CA ALA A 73 18.98 8.61 -28.99
C ALA A 73 18.18 8.01 -27.84
N VAL A 74 18.85 7.33 -26.90
CA VAL A 74 18.25 6.82 -25.66
C VAL A 74 19.02 7.40 -24.48
N THR A 75 18.33 8.18 -23.64
CA THR A 75 18.87 8.69 -22.38
C THR A 75 18.25 7.93 -21.22
N THR A 76 19.09 7.35 -20.36
CA THR A 76 18.67 6.68 -19.12
C THR A 76 18.92 7.59 -17.92
N ILE A 77 18.53 7.14 -16.72
CA ILE A 77 18.83 7.88 -15.48
C ILE A 77 20.34 8.04 -15.26
N GLU A 78 21.16 7.07 -15.68
CA GLU A 78 22.61 7.16 -15.63
C GLU A 78 23.14 8.24 -16.56
N GLY A 79 22.55 8.41 -17.74
CA GLY A 79 22.87 9.51 -18.65
C GLY A 79 22.48 10.87 -18.06
N LEU A 80 21.27 10.97 -17.53
CA LEU A 80 20.77 12.20 -16.90
C LEU A 80 21.61 12.61 -15.69
N ALA A 81 22.00 11.64 -14.86
CA ALA A 81 22.79 11.90 -13.65
C ALA A 81 24.27 12.20 -13.94
N ARG A 82 24.78 11.91 -15.15
CA ARG A 82 26.13 12.30 -15.58
C ARG A 82 26.25 13.80 -15.80
N GLU A 83 25.15 14.49 -16.09
CA GLU A 83 25.14 15.94 -16.26
C GLU A 83 25.38 16.63 -14.90
N PRO A 84 26.55 17.25 -14.69
CA PRO A 84 26.85 17.87 -13.40
C PRO A 84 25.83 18.98 -13.11
N GLY A 85 25.09 18.84 -12.01
CA GLY A 85 24.14 19.86 -11.57
C GLY A 85 22.77 19.82 -12.26
N HIS A 86 22.37 18.71 -12.90
CA HIS A 86 21.01 18.58 -13.45
C HIS A 86 19.96 18.96 -12.39
N PRO A 87 19.09 19.96 -12.65
CA PRO A 87 18.28 20.62 -11.61
C PRO A 87 17.32 19.65 -10.91
N VAL A 88 16.72 18.71 -11.66
CA VAL A 88 15.84 17.67 -11.08
C VAL A 88 16.62 16.72 -10.17
N VAL A 89 17.83 16.30 -10.55
CA VAL A 89 18.62 15.34 -9.77
C VAL A 89 19.05 15.98 -8.46
N ARG A 90 19.54 17.23 -8.54
CA ARG A 90 19.92 18.02 -7.38
C ARG A 90 18.72 18.22 -6.44
N ALA A 91 17.57 18.66 -6.96
CA ALA A 91 16.40 18.88 -6.12
C ALA A 91 15.87 17.57 -5.49
N TRP A 92 15.99 16.43 -6.17
CA TRP A 92 15.65 15.12 -5.61
C TRP A 92 16.52 14.74 -4.41
N ILE A 93 17.83 15.04 -4.50
CA ILE A 93 18.81 14.81 -3.43
C ILE A 93 18.53 15.79 -2.28
N ASP A 94 18.47 17.09 -2.56
CA ASP A 94 18.27 18.13 -1.56
C ASP A 94 16.96 17.92 -0.77
N ALA A 95 15.88 17.54 -1.45
CA ALA A 95 14.58 17.27 -0.81
C ALA A 95 14.47 15.88 -0.16
N GLN A 96 15.52 15.05 -0.21
CA GLN A 96 15.54 13.68 0.31
C GLN A 96 14.28 12.89 -0.11
N VAL A 97 13.99 12.95 -1.42
CA VAL A 97 12.77 12.36 -1.98
C VAL A 97 12.69 10.84 -1.79
N PRO A 98 13.75 10.06 -2.06
CA PRO A 98 13.67 8.60 -1.98
C PRO A 98 13.34 8.10 -0.57
N GLN A 99 12.40 7.16 -0.48
CA GLN A 99 12.30 6.21 0.64
C GLN A 99 12.95 4.88 0.22
N CYS A 100 12.18 3.94 -0.36
CA CYS A 100 12.74 2.70 -0.90
C CYS A 100 13.58 2.90 -2.17
N GLY A 101 13.47 4.08 -2.81
CA GLY A 101 14.24 4.44 -4.01
C GLY A 101 13.80 3.77 -5.32
N TYR A 102 13.01 2.69 -5.29
CA TYR A 102 12.81 1.85 -6.47
C TYR A 102 12.13 2.55 -7.65
N CYS A 103 11.12 3.39 -7.40
CA CYS A 103 10.44 4.14 -8.46
C CYS A 103 11.17 5.43 -8.88
N GLN A 104 12.19 5.85 -8.12
CA GLN A 104 12.76 7.19 -8.25
C GLN A 104 13.48 7.43 -9.57
N PRO A 105 14.17 6.45 -10.19
CA PRO A 105 14.70 6.63 -11.55
C PRO A 105 13.64 7.06 -12.55
N GLY A 106 12.51 6.34 -12.62
CA GLY A 106 11.41 6.70 -13.52
C GLY A 106 10.77 8.04 -13.17
N GLN A 107 10.65 8.36 -11.87
CA GLN A 107 10.11 9.66 -11.42
C GLN A 107 11.01 10.82 -11.87
N VAL A 108 12.33 10.69 -11.71
CA VAL A 108 13.30 11.69 -12.13
C VAL A 108 13.29 11.86 -13.66
N MET A 109 13.23 10.77 -14.42
CA MET A 109 13.13 10.83 -15.88
C MET A 109 11.83 11.51 -16.33
N ALA A 110 10.69 11.18 -15.72
CA ALA A 110 9.41 11.84 -16.03
C ALA A 110 9.43 13.33 -15.67
N ALA A 111 10.00 13.70 -14.51
CA ALA A 111 10.18 15.07 -14.06
C ALA A 111 11.09 15.88 -14.98
N ALA A 112 12.19 15.29 -15.46
CA ALA A 112 13.08 15.93 -16.42
C ALA A 112 12.39 16.20 -17.76
N ALA A 113 11.59 15.24 -18.26
CA ALA A 113 10.78 15.44 -19.47
C ALA A 113 9.70 16.53 -19.29
N LEU A 114 9.11 16.63 -18.09
CA LEU A 114 8.17 17.71 -17.75
C LEU A 114 8.85 19.07 -17.84
N LEU A 115 9.97 19.27 -17.11
CA LEU A 115 10.64 20.57 -17.06
C LEU A 115 11.27 20.98 -18.40
N ALA A 116 11.68 20.02 -19.22
CA ALA A 116 12.15 20.30 -20.57
C ALA A 116 11.04 20.90 -21.47
N ARG A 117 9.76 20.55 -21.24
CA ARG A 117 8.62 21.08 -22.00
C ARG A 117 7.96 22.28 -21.34
N HIS A 118 7.91 22.27 -20.02
CA HIS A 118 7.22 23.23 -19.18
C HIS A 118 8.17 23.65 -18.05
N PRO A 119 9.04 24.65 -18.29
CA PRO A 119 10.00 25.11 -17.28
C PRO A 119 9.34 25.60 -15.98
N HIS A 120 8.09 26.07 -16.06
CA HIS A 120 7.26 26.48 -14.93
C HIS A 120 5.91 25.73 -14.99
N PRO A 121 5.88 24.45 -14.59
CA PRO A 121 4.67 23.64 -14.74
C PRO A 121 3.65 23.97 -13.64
N ASP A 122 2.37 23.98 -14.00
CA ASP A 122 1.27 24.02 -13.02
C ASP A 122 1.02 22.64 -12.38
N GLU A 123 0.19 22.59 -11.33
CA GLU A 123 -0.12 21.33 -10.63
C GLU A 123 -0.83 20.30 -11.51
N ALA A 124 -1.59 20.73 -12.52
CA ALA A 124 -2.28 19.82 -13.43
C ALA A 124 -1.27 19.14 -14.38
N GLN A 125 -0.28 19.90 -14.87
CA GLN A 125 0.83 19.40 -15.67
C GLN A 125 1.71 18.46 -14.83
N ILE A 126 2.05 18.84 -13.60
CA ILE A 126 2.77 17.97 -12.65
C ILE A 126 2.03 16.65 -12.45
N ALA A 127 0.72 16.71 -12.15
CA ALA A 127 -0.09 15.52 -11.94
C ALA A 127 -0.10 14.62 -13.18
N ARG A 128 -0.30 15.20 -14.38
CA ARG A 128 -0.35 14.45 -15.64
C ARG A 128 0.97 13.77 -16.00
N PHE A 129 2.10 14.42 -15.78
CA PHE A 129 3.42 13.87 -16.12
C PHE A 129 3.91 12.84 -15.11
N LEU A 130 3.52 12.96 -13.83
CA LEU A 130 3.95 12.04 -12.79
C LEU A 130 2.98 10.87 -12.55
N SER A 131 1.69 11.01 -12.88
CA SER A 131 0.70 9.93 -12.70
C SER A 131 1.07 8.60 -13.37
N PRO A 132 1.78 8.56 -14.52
CA PRO A 132 2.22 7.30 -15.12
C PRO A 132 3.29 6.55 -14.31
N VAL A 133 3.93 7.20 -13.32
CA VAL A 133 4.98 6.59 -12.49
C VAL A 133 4.45 6.32 -11.10
N LEU A 134 4.26 5.04 -10.78
CA LEU A 134 3.70 4.63 -9.50
C LEU A 134 4.75 4.71 -8.38
N CYS A 135 4.40 5.39 -7.29
CA CYS A 135 5.19 5.40 -6.05
C CYS A 135 4.37 4.85 -4.89
N ARG A 136 4.78 3.68 -4.38
CA ARG A 136 4.09 3.01 -3.27
C ARG A 136 4.48 3.53 -1.88
N CYS A 137 5.62 4.21 -1.77
CA CYS A 137 6.09 4.79 -0.51
C CYS A 137 5.41 6.11 -0.14
N GLY A 138 4.57 6.67 -1.01
CA GLY A 138 3.88 7.93 -0.70
C GLY A 138 4.79 9.17 -0.78
N THR A 139 5.88 9.15 -1.55
CA THR A 139 6.83 10.30 -1.60
C THR A 139 6.35 11.44 -2.49
N GLN A 140 5.12 11.40 -3.03
CA GLN A 140 4.55 12.41 -3.93
C GLN A 140 4.65 13.85 -3.37
N PRO A 141 4.40 14.11 -2.07
CA PRO A 141 4.62 15.45 -1.53
C PRO A 141 6.08 15.92 -1.62
N ARG A 142 7.05 15.02 -1.42
CA ARG A 142 8.49 15.34 -1.56
C ARG A 142 8.87 15.56 -3.02
N ILE A 143 8.33 14.73 -3.92
CA ILE A 143 8.50 14.84 -5.37
C ILE A 143 8.00 16.22 -5.86
N ARG A 144 6.80 16.63 -5.45
CA ARG A 144 6.24 17.95 -5.83
C ARG A 144 7.13 19.09 -5.36
N ARG A 145 7.60 19.07 -4.10
CA ARG A 145 8.52 20.10 -3.60
C ARG A 145 9.82 20.15 -4.39
N ALA A 146 10.42 19.00 -4.69
CA ALA A 146 11.63 18.92 -5.49
C ALA A 146 11.41 19.48 -6.90
N LEU A 147 10.27 19.20 -7.53
CA LEU A 147 9.92 19.76 -8.83
C LEU A 147 9.78 21.28 -8.81
N HIS A 148 9.07 21.82 -7.82
CA HIS A 148 8.92 23.27 -7.66
C HIS A 148 10.27 23.95 -7.44
N ALA A 149 11.15 23.36 -6.61
CA ALA A 149 12.50 23.87 -6.40
C ALA A 149 13.36 23.81 -7.68
N ALA A 150 13.29 22.69 -8.40
CA ALA A 150 13.99 22.53 -9.69
C ALA A 150 13.51 23.55 -10.73
N ALA A 151 12.20 23.83 -10.80
CA ALA A 151 11.61 24.83 -11.70
C ALA A 151 11.98 26.28 -11.33
N ALA A 152 12.20 26.55 -10.04
CA ALA A 152 12.60 27.87 -9.54
C ALA A 152 14.12 28.14 -9.65
N GLY A 153 14.93 27.14 -9.98
CA GLY A 153 16.39 27.27 -10.06
C GLY A 153 17.10 27.49 -8.71
N GLY A 154 16.39 27.28 -7.59
CA GLY A 154 16.90 27.49 -6.24
C GLY A 154 17.35 26.19 -5.54
N PRO A 155 18.22 26.28 -4.52
CA PRO A 155 18.50 25.13 -3.64
C PRO A 155 17.21 24.70 -2.93
N THR A 156 17.02 23.39 -2.77
CA THR A 156 15.87 22.90 -2.00
C THR A 156 16.28 22.90 -0.54
N GLU A 157 15.73 23.79 0.29
CA GLU A 157 15.94 23.65 1.73
C GLU A 157 15.31 22.33 2.19
N ALA A 158 16.13 21.50 2.86
CA ALA A 158 15.60 20.36 3.59
C ALA A 158 14.52 20.87 4.54
N ALA A 159 13.34 20.26 4.51
CA ALA A 159 12.23 20.68 5.35
C ALA A 159 12.69 20.66 6.82
N THR A 160 12.97 21.84 7.37
CA THR A 160 12.99 22.02 8.82
C THR A 160 11.57 21.67 9.27
N PRO A 161 11.39 20.70 10.19
CA PRO A 161 10.06 20.47 10.74
C PRO A 161 9.59 21.83 11.26
N ALA A 162 8.45 22.31 10.75
CA ALA A 162 7.89 23.56 11.24
C ALA A 162 7.83 23.43 12.76
N ALA A 163 8.56 24.32 13.46
CA ALA A 163 8.36 24.52 14.88
C ALA A 163 6.95 25.08 15.00
N GLY A 164 5.97 24.17 15.06
CA GLY A 164 4.58 24.53 15.26
C GLY A 164 4.51 25.30 16.57
N THR A 165 4.13 26.56 16.49
CA THR A 165 3.55 27.27 17.63
C THR A 165 2.52 26.34 18.23
N GLY A 166 2.64 26.03 19.53
CA GLY A 166 1.78 25.10 20.26
C GLY A 166 0.33 25.56 20.31
N ALA A 167 -0.35 25.58 19.17
CA ALA A 167 -1.76 25.35 19.07
C ALA A 167 -1.92 23.87 19.37
N GLU A 168 -2.54 23.55 20.50
CA GLU A 168 -2.92 22.19 20.85
C GLU A 168 -3.53 21.53 19.61
N ILE A 169 -2.81 20.56 19.04
CA ILE A 169 -3.41 19.61 18.13
C ILE A 169 -4.44 18.89 18.98
N ARG A 170 -5.71 19.32 18.93
CA ARG A 170 -6.82 18.49 19.36
C ARG A 170 -6.75 17.25 18.49
N GLU A 171 -6.14 16.19 19.03
CA GLU A 171 -6.17 14.87 18.43
C GLU A 171 -7.62 14.50 18.16
N ARG A 172 -8.03 14.57 16.88
CA ARG A 172 -9.18 13.83 16.41
C ARG A 172 -8.80 12.36 16.53
N ARG A 173 -9.09 11.77 17.70
CA ARG A 173 -8.93 10.33 17.94
C ARG A 173 -9.88 9.58 17.00
N PRO A 174 -9.37 8.79 16.04
CA PRO A 174 -10.22 7.95 15.22
C PRO A 174 -10.91 6.92 16.13
N GLY A 175 -12.24 6.98 16.25
CA GLY A 175 -13.03 6.07 17.09
C GLY A 175 -13.98 6.74 18.10
N TYR A 176 -13.98 8.07 18.21
CA TYR A 176 -14.99 8.81 18.96
C TYR A 176 -15.73 9.73 17.99
N ASP A 177 -16.99 9.38 17.70
CA ASP A 177 -17.88 10.17 16.85
C ASP A 177 -18.19 11.51 17.57
N GLU A 178 -18.40 12.59 16.80
CA GLU A 178 -18.76 13.93 17.31
C GLU A 178 -20.17 13.98 17.94
N ASP A 179 -20.88 12.86 17.97
CA ASP A 179 -22.24 12.71 18.44
C ASP A 179 -22.27 11.84 19.71
N GLY A 180 -22.37 12.50 20.88
CA GLY A 180 -22.94 11.97 22.14
C GLY A 180 -22.69 10.50 22.51
N GLU A 181 -21.77 10.29 23.45
CA GLU A 181 -21.62 9.15 24.38
C GLU A 181 -22.44 7.89 24.06
N ARG A 182 -21.99 7.14 23.04
CA ARG A 182 -22.47 5.78 22.78
C ARG A 182 -21.73 4.78 23.67
N PRO A 183 -22.40 3.75 24.23
CA PRO A 183 -21.72 2.74 25.04
C PRO A 183 -20.57 2.10 24.24
N PRO A 184 -19.38 1.94 24.83
CA PRO A 184 -18.22 1.38 24.13
C PRO A 184 -18.53 -0.05 23.66
N PRO A 185 -18.00 -0.48 22.51
CA PRO A 185 -18.21 -1.83 22.02
C PRO A 185 -17.60 -2.85 23.00
N THR A 186 -18.29 -3.97 23.20
CA THR A 186 -17.81 -5.04 24.07
C THR A 186 -16.68 -5.80 23.38
N ALA A 187 -15.47 -5.73 23.93
CA ALA A 187 -14.31 -6.45 23.41
C ALA A 187 -14.44 -7.97 23.67
N LEU A 188 -14.40 -8.77 22.61
CA LEU A 188 -14.35 -10.23 22.71
C LEU A 188 -12.91 -10.74 22.86
N ASN A 189 -11.98 -10.01 22.25
CA ASN A 189 -10.53 -10.15 22.36
C ASN A 189 -9.87 -8.79 21.96
N PRO A 190 -8.53 -8.65 22.00
CA PRO A 190 -7.87 -7.40 21.65
C PRO A 190 -8.25 -6.86 20.25
N TRP A 191 -8.46 -7.74 19.28
CA TRP A 191 -8.68 -7.36 17.88
C TRP A 191 -10.14 -7.10 17.53
N VAL A 192 -11.08 -7.78 18.18
CA VAL A 192 -12.51 -7.77 17.80
C VAL A 192 -13.39 -7.32 18.96
N ALA A 193 -14.26 -6.34 18.70
CA ALA A 193 -15.30 -5.89 19.61
C ALA A 193 -16.65 -5.78 18.89
N ILE A 194 -17.76 -5.89 19.64
CA ILE A 194 -19.12 -5.81 19.11
C ILE A 194 -19.86 -4.66 19.78
N GLY A 195 -20.37 -3.73 18.97
CA GLY A 195 -21.17 -2.60 19.43
C GLY A 195 -22.62 -2.99 19.77
N PRO A 196 -23.33 -2.16 20.57
CA PRO A 196 -24.74 -2.38 20.89
C PRO A 196 -25.67 -2.33 19.66
N ASP A 197 -25.23 -1.68 18.57
CA ASP A 197 -25.92 -1.64 17.28
C ASP A 197 -25.63 -2.85 16.39
N ASN A 198 -24.84 -3.81 16.89
CA ASN A 198 -24.36 -5.01 16.19
C ASN A 198 -23.30 -4.76 15.12
N ARG A 199 -22.67 -3.59 15.11
CA ARG A 199 -21.47 -3.38 14.30
C ARG A 199 -20.27 -4.07 14.93
N VAL A 200 -19.36 -4.51 14.08
CA VAL A 200 -18.10 -5.14 14.47
C VAL A 200 -17.01 -4.10 14.40
N THR A 201 -16.32 -3.85 15.51
CA THR A 201 -15.09 -3.04 15.53
C THR A 201 -13.89 -3.97 15.42
N VAL A 202 -13.02 -3.67 14.46
CA VAL A 202 -11.71 -4.33 14.26
C VAL A 202 -10.61 -3.36 14.62
N ARG A 203 -9.80 -3.70 15.62
CA ARG A 203 -8.61 -2.92 15.98
C ARG A 203 -7.46 -3.33 15.08
N ILE A 204 -6.87 -2.38 14.37
CA ILE A 204 -5.84 -2.59 13.38
C ILE A 204 -4.55 -1.91 13.83
N ASP A 205 -3.48 -2.69 13.89
CA ASP A 205 -2.14 -2.25 14.28
C ASP A 205 -1.29 -1.82 13.08
N ARG A 206 -1.91 -1.58 11.92
CA ARG A 206 -1.26 -1.20 10.66
C ARG A 206 -1.79 0.15 10.19
N SER A 207 -0.88 1.02 9.78
CA SER A 207 -1.18 2.34 9.20
C SER A 207 -1.85 2.17 7.84
N GLU A 208 -2.76 3.08 7.48
CA GLU A 208 -3.32 3.21 6.13
C GLU A 208 -2.66 4.40 5.40
N MET A 209 -2.12 4.15 4.22
CA MET A 209 -1.43 5.15 3.39
C MET A 209 -1.85 5.04 1.91
N GLY A 210 -3.07 4.54 1.66
CA GLY A 210 -3.62 4.34 0.31
C GLY A 210 -3.34 2.95 -0.26
N GLN A 211 -3.06 1.97 0.60
CA GLN A 211 -2.84 0.58 0.20
C GLN A 211 -4.06 -0.31 0.35
N GLY A 212 -5.11 0.15 1.01
CA GLY A 212 -6.31 -0.64 1.27
C GLY A 212 -6.09 -1.72 2.33
N VAL A 213 -5.15 -1.49 3.26
CA VAL A 213 -4.90 -2.41 4.38
C VAL A 213 -6.09 -2.47 5.30
N LEU A 214 -6.75 -1.34 5.60
CA LEU A 214 -7.94 -1.35 6.45
C LEU A 214 -9.05 -2.18 5.82
N THR A 215 -9.31 -1.98 4.52
CA THR A 215 -10.31 -2.75 3.77
C THR A 215 -9.97 -4.24 3.74
N ALA A 216 -8.73 -4.59 3.43
CA ALA A 216 -8.30 -5.99 3.38
C ALA A 216 -8.46 -6.67 4.74
N LEU A 217 -7.96 -6.05 5.81
CA LEU A 217 -8.01 -6.61 7.16
C LEU A 217 -9.44 -6.67 7.71
N ALA A 218 -10.27 -5.66 7.43
CA ALA A 218 -11.69 -5.69 7.75
C ALA A 218 -12.41 -6.83 7.03
N THR A 219 -12.07 -7.10 5.76
CA THR A 219 -12.65 -8.20 4.97
C THR A 219 -12.33 -9.56 5.58
N LEU A 220 -11.08 -9.79 6.02
CA LEU A 220 -10.70 -11.04 6.71
C LEU A 220 -11.55 -11.31 7.95
N VAL A 221 -11.82 -10.26 8.73
CA VAL A 221 -12.66 -10.38 9.93
C VAL A 221 -14.11 -10.56 9.54
N ALA A 222 -14.60 -9.85 8.53
CA ALA A 222 -15.97 -9.93 8.06
C ALA A 222 -16.33 -11.37 7.63
N GLU A 223 -15.46 -11.98 6.82
CA GLU A 223 -15.62 -13.35 6.33
C GLU A 223 -15.62 -14.38 7.45
N GLU A 224 -14.70 -14.28 8.39
CA GLU A 224 -14.63 -15.18 9.54
C GLU A 224 -15.83 -15.01 10.48
N LEU A 225 -16.38 -13.80 10.61
CA LEU A 225 -17.53 -13.52 11.46
C LEU A 225 -18.88 -13.65 10.75
N GLU A 226 -18.93 -13.98 9.46
CA GLU A 226 -20.18 -14.06 8.68
C GLU A 226 -20.99 -12.75 8.77
N VAL A 227 -20.33 -11.61 8.60
CA VAL A 227 -20.96 -10.29 8.57
C VAL A 227 -20.72 -9.60 7.23
N ASP A 228 -21.64 -8.72 6.86
CA ASP A 228 -21.41 -7.84 5.72
C ASP A 228 -20.30 -6.83 6.06
N LEU A 229 -19.44 -6.52 5.09
CA LEU A 229 -18.33 -5.59 5.29
C LEU A 229 -18.80 -4.20 5.76
N ALA A 230 -20.00 -3.75 5.36
CA ALA A 230 -20.60 -2.50 5.81
C ALA A 230 -20.95 -2.49 7.32
N GLN A 231 -21.02 -3.67 7.95
CA GLN A 231 -21.19 -3.81 9.40
C GLN A 231 -19.87 -3.68 10.15
N VAL A 232 -18.73 -3.71 9.45
CA VAL A 232 -17.39 -3.65 10.05
C VAL A 232 -16.90 -2.21 10.08
N ARG A 233 -16.34 -1.81 11.23
CA ARG A 233 -15.64 -0.55 11.45
C ARG A 233 -14.21 -0.87 11.85
N THR A 234 -13.27 0.00 11.49
CA THR A 234 -11.86 -0.15 11.86
C THR A 234 -11.46 0.95 12.83
N GLU A 235 -10.75 0.58 13.89
CA GLU A 235 -10.12 1.49 14.83
C GLU A 235 -8.62 1.19 14.87
N PHE A 236 -7.78 2.18 15.18
CA PHE A 236 -6.37 1.89 15.39
C PHE A 236 -6.15 1.21 16.73
N ALA A 237 -5.34 0.15 16.73
CA ALA A 237 -4.96 -0.53 17.95
C ALA A 237 -4.14 0.40 18.86
N PRO A 238 -4.37 0.41 20.18
CA PRO A 238 -3.49 1.10 21.12
C PRO A 238 -2.12 0.40 21.16
N ALA A 239 -1.15 1.03 21.83
CA ALA A 239 0.12 0.38 22.13
C ALA A 239 -0.12 -0.74 23.16
N ASP A 240 0.03 -2.01 22.75
CA ASP A 240 -0.16 -3.17 23.61
C ASP A 240 0.59 -4.40 23.03
N PRO A 241 1.24 -5.24 23.87
CA PRO A 241 1.91 -6.45 23.42
C PRO A 241 1.04 -7.42 22.62
N ALA A 242 -0.29 -7.40 22.80
CA ALA A 242 -1.23 -8.20 22.02
C ALA A 242 -1.17 -7.92 20.51
N TYR A 243 -0.64 -6.76 20.10
CA TYR A 243 -0.48 -6.34 18.71
C TYR A 243 0.97 -6.46 18.22
N ALA A 244 1.85 -7.15 18.95
CA ALA A 244 3.22 -7.36 18.53
C ALA A 244 3.30 -8.18 17.22
N ASN A 245 4.15 -7.73 16.31
CA ASN A 245 4.47 -8.47 15.09
C ASN A 245 5.25 -9.74 15.47
N PRO A 246 4.76 -10.94 15.11
CA PRO A 246 5.38 -12.19 15.54
C PRO A 246 6.77 -12.45 14.98
N LEU A 247 7.20 -11.72 13.94
CA LEU A 247 8.54 -11.84 13.37
C LEU A 247 9.55 -10.87 13.97
N LEU A 248 9.08 -9.76 14.54
CA LEU A 248 9.93 -8.63 14.96
C LEU A 248 9.79 -8.30 16.46
N ASP A 249 8.91 -9.00 17.18
CA ASP A 249 8.64 -8.84 18.61
C ASP A 249 8.37 -7.39 19.05
N ALA A 250 7.73 -6.63 18.16
CA ALA A 250 7.37 -5.24 18.37
C ALA A 250 6.08 -4.90 17.62
N GLN A 251 5.31 -3.92 18.10
CA GLN A 251 4.11 -3.44 17.39
C GLN A 251 4.51 -2.58 16.19
N ILE A 252 4.72 -3.24 15.04
CA ILE A 252 5.18 -2.58 13.81
C ILE A 252 3.99 -2.07 13.00
N THR A 253 3.85 -0.76 12.90
CA THR A 253 2.67 -0.13 12.28
C THR A 253 2.74 0.03 10.77
N GLY A 254 3.83 -0.34 10.11
CA GLY A 254 4.01 -0.16 8.66
C GLY A 254 4.82 -1.27 7.99
N GLY A 255 4.79 -1.32 6.66
CA GLY A 255 5.58 -2.27 5.87
C GLY A 255 4.81 -2.89 4.72
N SER A 256 5.55 -3.33 3.68
CA SER A 256 5.00 -3.96 2.47
C SER A 256 4.34 -5.32 2.72
N THR A 257 4.52 -5.88 3.92
CA THR A 257 3.99 -7.19 4.33
C THR A 257 2.76 -7.09 5.24
N ALA A 258 2.19 -5.90 5.46
CA ALA A 258 1.14 -5.66 6.47
C ALA A 258 -0.03 -6.66 6.44
N VAL A 259 -0.63 -6.90 5.27
CA VAL A 259 -1.73 -7.88 5.10
C VAL A 259 -1.24 -9.30 5.31
N ARG A 260 -0.11 -9.67 4.70
CA ARG A 260 0.49 -11.02 4.83
C ARG A 260 0.84 -11.34 6.28
N ALA A 261 1.39 -10.38 7.02
CA ALA A 261 1.79 -10.54 8.41
C ALA A 261 0.58 -10.65 9.34
N ALA A 262 -0.50 -9.92 9.07
CA ALA A 262 -1.71 -9.94 9.88
C ALA A 262 -2.68 -11.08 9.51
N TRP A 263 -2.54 -11.70 8.33
CA TRP A 263 -3.46 -12.70 7.76
C TRP A 263 -3.90 -13.75 8.78
N THR A 264 -2.94 -14.51 9.32
CA THR A 264 -3.26 -15.62 10.22
C THR A 264 -3.75 -15.14 11.58
N SER A 265 -3.11 -14.11 12.14
CA SER A 265 -3.42 -13.63 13.50
C SER A 265 -4.82 -13.03 13.56
N LEU A 266 -5.19 -12.21 12.58
CA LEU A 266 -6.48 -11.53 12.57
C LEU A 266 -7.63 -12.50 12.28
N ARG A 267 -7.43 -13.45 11.36
CA ARG A 267 -8.41 -14.52 11.11
C ARG A 267 -8.61 -15.41 12.32
N ARG A 268 -7.54 -15.75 13.06
CA ARG A 268 -7.66 -16.50 14.32
C ARG A 268 -8.44 -15.71 15.37
N ALA A 269 -8.17 -14.41 15.51
CA ALA A 269 -8.92 -13.57 16.45
C ALA A 269 -10.41 -13.48 16.09
N ALA A 270 -10.73 -13.38 14.80
CA ALA A 270 -12.12 -13.39 14.32
C ALA A 270 -12.79 -14.75 14.55
N ALA A 271 -12.11 -15.87 14.26
CA ALA A 271 -12.63 -17.20 14.52
C ALA A 271 -12.83 -17.47 16.02
N GLN A 272 -11.94 -16.97 16.88
CA GLN A 272 -12.11 -17.01 18.34
C GLN A 272 -13.38 -16.28 18.78
N ALA A 273 -13.59 -15.06 18.27
CA ALA A 273 -14.80 -14.29 18.54
C ALA A 273 -16.06 -15.04 18.06
N ARG A 274 -16.03 -15.65 16.87
CA ARG A 274 -17.12 -16.49 16.36
C ARG A 274 -17.45 -17.62 17.31
N GLU A 275 -16.46 -18.36 17.78
CA GLU A 275 -16.68 -19.49 18.70
C GLU A 275 -17.18 -19.05 20.08
N GLN A 276 -16.71 -17.90 20.59
CA GLN A 276 -17.25 -17.31 21.82
C GLN A 276 -18.74 -16.96 21.67
N LEU A 277 -19.13 -16.36 20.53
CA LEU A 277 -20.52 -16.02 20.22
C LEU A 277 -21.40 -17.27 20.07
N ARG A 278 -20.93 -18.30 19.35
CA ARG A 278 -21.62 -19.58 19.19
C ARG A 278 -21.84 -20.27 20.53
N ALA A 279 -20.82 -20.29 21.39
CA ALA A 279 -20.92 -20.88 22.72
C ALA A 279 -21.91 -20.12 23.62
N ALA A 280 -21.89 -18.78 23.59
CA ALA A 280 -22.83 -17.95 24.35
C ALA A 280 -24.29 -18.18 23.92
N ALA A 281 -24.55 -18.31 22.61
CA ALA A 281 -25.88 -18.62 22.10
C ALA A 281 -26.35 -20.02 22.49
N ALA A 282 -25.45 -21.01 22.35
CA ALA A 282 -25.73 -22.40 22.68
C ALA A 282 -26.13 -22.58 24.15
N GLU A 283 -25.38 -21.95 25.06
CA GLU A 283 -25.69 -21.94 26.49
C GLU A 283 -27.05 -21.29 26.77
N ARG A 284 -27.31 -20.11 26.20
CA ARG A 284 -28.59 -19.41 26.36
C ARG A 284 -29.78 -20.23 25.89
N TRP A 285 -29.57 -21.13 24.94
CA TRP A 285 -30.59 -21.99 24.37
C TRP A 285 -30.64 -23.40 24.97
N GLY A 286 -29.71 -23.77 25.85
CA GLY A 286 -29.58 -25.12 26.39
C GLY A 286 -29.26 -26.17 25.32
N VAL A 287 -28.47 -25.82 24.31
CA VAL A 287 -28.09 -26.70 23.18
C VAL A 287 -26.57 -26.82 23.02
N THR A 288 -26.12 -27.71 22.13
CA THR A 288 -24.69 -27.83 21.80
C THR A 288 -24.26 -26.70 20.84
N SER A 289 -23.01 -26.24 20.98
CA SER A 289 -22.45 -25.20 20.08
C SER A 289 -22.32 -25.67 18.64
N THR A 290 -22.17 -26.98 18.41
CA THR A 290 -22.15 -27.60 17.08
C THR A 290 -23.49 -27.47 16.35
N ALA A 291 -24.61 -27.38 17.07
CA ALA A 291 -25.93 -27.10 16.50
C ALA A 291 -26.15 -25.62 16.15
N CYS A 292 -25.18 -24.75 16.45
CA CYS A 292 -25.23 -23.32 16.20
C CYS A 292 -24.23 -22.91 15.11
N ARG A 293 -24.61 -22.00 14.21
CA ARG A 293 -23.70 -21.41 13.22
C ARG A 293 -23.76 -19.89 13.22
N ALA A 294 -22.66 -19.24 12.87
CA ALA A 294 -22.65 -17.82 12.54
C ALA A 294 -23.29 -17.60 11.17
N GLN A 295 -24.08 -16.54 11.01
CA GLN A 295 -24.70 -16.14 9.76
C GLN A 295 -25.25 -14.71 9.86
N ALA A 296 -24.85 -13.84 8.92
CA ALA A 296 -25.35 -12.47 8.76
C ALA A 296 -25.41 -11.66 10.07
N GLY A 297 -24.29 -11.60 10.79
CA GLY A 297 -24.16 -10.85 12.06
C GLY A 297 -24.98 -11.40 13.22
N ALA A 298 -25.29 -12.70 13.19
CA ALA A 298 -25.99 -13.41 14.25
C ALA A 298 -25.53 -14.86 14.37
N VAL A 299 -25.85 -15.47 15.50
CA VAL A 299 -25.81 -16.93 15.66
C VAL A 299 -27.19 -17.49 15.42
N VAL A 300 -27.27 -18.57 14.64
CA VAL A 300 -28.49 -19.31 14.29
C VAL A 300 -28.38 -20.72 14.84
N HIS A 301 -29.39 -21.16 15.59
CA HIS A 301 -29.57 -22.57 15.93
C HIS A 301 -30.15 -23.30 14.72
N VAL A 302 -29.36 -24.16 14.09
CA VAL A 302 -29.68 -24.77 12.79
C VAL A 302 -31.00 -25.56 12.82
N PRO A 303 -31.26 -26.44 13.81
CA PRO A 303 -32.49 -27.23 13.81
C PRO A 303 -33.78 -26.42 14.00
N SER A 304 -33.72 -25.31 14.76
CA SER A 304 -34.95 -24.58 15.15
C SER A 304 -35.09 -23.21 14.49
N GLY A 305 -34.10 -22.74 13.71
CA GLY A 305 -34.09 -21.41 13.11
C GLY A 305 -34.01 -20.23 14.10
N ARG A 306 -33.86 -20.48 15.41
CA ARG A 306 -33.75 -19.42 16.42
C ARG A 306 -32.49 -18.60 16.15
N ARG A 307 -32.59 -17.28 16.31
CA ARG A 307 -31.50 -16.35 15.98
C ARG A 307 -31.25 -15.35 17.10
N LEU A 308 -29.98 -15.10 17.40
CA LEU A 308 -29.53 -14.04 18.29
C LEU A 308 -28.46 -13.21 17.59
N ARG A 309 -28.66 -11.89 17.55
CA ARG A 309 -27.67 -10.94 17.03
C ARG A 309 -26.42 -10.96 17.91
N TYR A 310 -25.25 -10.68 17.32
CA TYR A 310 -24.00 -10.62 18.09
C TYR A 310 -24.04 -9.63 19.25
N ALA A 311 -24.68 -8.47 19.10
CA ALA A 311 -24.88 -7.51 20.19
C ALA A 311 -25.59 -8.12 21.40
N GLN A 312 -26.54 -9.05 21.19
CA GLN A 312 -27.28 -9.72 22.27
C GLN A 312 -26.45 -10.80 22.97
N LEU A 313 -25.32 -11.19 22.38
CA LEU A 313 -24.43 -12.25 22.85
C LEU A 313 -23.09 -11.70 23.37
N ALA A 314 -22.73 -10.47 23.00
CA ALA A 314 -21.38 -9.92 23.16
C ALA A 314 -20.87 -9.96 24.60
N ALA A 315 -21.68 -9.54 25.58
CA ALA A 315 -21.30 -9.58 26.99
C ALA A 315 -21.05 -11.01 27.50
N ALA A 316 -21.96 -11.93 27.20
CA ALA A 316 -21.84 -13.34 27.58
C ALA A 316 -20.68 -14.04 26.86
N ALA A 317 -20.38 -13.64 25.62
CA ALA A 317 -19.26 -14.14 24.84
C ALA A 317 -17.91 -13.62 25.37
N ALA A 318 -17.81 -12.34 25.74
CA ALA A 318 -16.62 -11.72 26.30
C ALA A 318 -16.21 -12.30 27.66
N ALA A 319 -17.19 -12.72 28.47
CA ALA A 319 -16.93 -13.40 29.74
C ALA A 319 -16.29 -14.79 29.56
N ARG A 320 -16.23 -15.33 28.33
CA ARG A 320 -15.62 -16.63 28.03
C ARG A 320 -14.18 -16.45 27.61
N ARG A 321 -13.32 -17.36 28.08
CA ARG A 321 -11.95 -17.46 27.57
C ARG A 321 -11.96 -17.81 26.07
N ALA A 322 -11.29 -17.00 25.27
CA ALA A 322 -11.11 -17.27 23.84
C ALA A 322 -10.43 -18.64 23.63
N PRO A 323 -10.95 -19.50 22.72
CA PRO A 323 -10.35 -20.80 22.45
C PRO A 323 -8.92 -20.68 21.91
N ARG A 324 -7.98 -21.48 22.45
CA ARG A 324 -6.58 -21.47 21.98
C ARG A 324 -6.43 -22.06 20.57
N ARG A 325 -7.28 -23.02 20.20
CA ARG A 325 -7.33 -23.63 18.87
C ARG A 325 -8.71 -23.33 18.28
N VAL A 326 -8.70 -22.82 17.05
CA VAL A 326 -9.90 -22.51 16.28
C VAL A 326 -9.70 -22.99 14.86
N THR A 327 -10.77 -23.52 14.27
CA THR A 327 -10.80 -23.84 12.84
C THR A 327 -11.08 -22.54 12.08
N LEU A 328 -10.19 -22.17 11.18
CA LEU A 328 -10.42 -21.07 10.25
C LEU A 328 -11.35 -21.53 9.14
N LYS A 329 -12.14 -20.62 8.58
CA LYS A 329 -12.88 -20.94 7.35
C LYS A 329 -11.91 -21.18 6.20
N ASP A 330 -12.33 -21.83 5.13
CA ASP A 330 -11.53 -21.79 3.91
C ASP A 330 -11.63 -20.38 3.32
N PRO A 331 -10.50 -19.79 2.86
CA PRO A 331 -10.57 -18.55 2.10
C PRO A 331 -11.36 -18.82 0.82
N ALA A 332 -12.37 -17.99 0.55
CA ALA A 332 -13.20 -18.07 -0.64
C ALA A 332 -12.41 -17.73 -1.92
#